data_AF-L9XBC9-F1
#
_entry.id   AF-L9XBC9-F1
#
_cell.length_a   1.000
_cell.length_b   1.000
_cell.length_c   1.000
_cell.angle_alpha   90.00
_cell.angle_beta   90.00
_cell.angle_gamma   90.00
#
_symmetry.space_group_name_H-M   'P 1'
#
loop_
_entity.id
_entity.type
_entity.pdbx_description
1 polymer ?
#
loop_
_entity_poly.entity_id
_entity_poly.type
_entity_poly.pdbx_seq_one_letter_code
_entity_poly.pdbx_strand_id
1 'polypeptide(L)' 'MLETPYYAPRRCPHCETTLSNVQGVATCAECTWTDGER' A
#
# COMPACT_ATOMS: atom_id res chain seq x y z
N MET A 1 7.98 -3.35 25.58
CA MET A 1 7.07 -2.42 24.88
C MET A 1 7.11 -2.83 23.42
N LEU A 2 6.03 -3.33 22.83
CA LEU A 2 6.01 -3.66 21.40
C LEU A 2 5.89 -2.35 20.62
N GLU A 3 6.96 -1.97 19.95
CA GLU A 3 6.95 -0.90 18.96
C GLU A 3 6.00 -1.34 17.86
N THR A 4 4.80 -0.74 17.82
CA THR A 4 3.87 -0.94 16.71
C THR A 4 4.63 -0.58 15.44
N PRO A 5 4.81 -1.51 14.49
CA PRO A 5 5.45 -1.17 13.23
C PRO A 5 4.51 -0.17 12.55
N TYR A 6 4.86 1.11 12.66
CA TYR A 6 4.27 2.18 11.88
C TYR A 6 4.70 1.91 10.44
N TYR A 7 4.05 0.95 9.79
CA TYR A 7 4.06 0.85 8.34
C TYR A 7 3.45 2.16 7.86
N ALA A 8 4.33 3.09 7.48
CA ALA A 8 3.90 4.33 6.85
C ALA A 8 2.95 3.97 5.71
N PRO A 9 1.77 4.62 5.62
CA PRO A 9 0.81 4.33 4.57
C PRO A 9 1.50 4.55 3.22
N ARG A 10 1.74 3.46 2.47
CA ARG A 10 2.33 3.55 1.14
C ARG A 10 1.34 4.32 0.26
N ARG A 11 1.84 5.24 -0.55
CA ARG A 11 1.03 5.99 -1.52
C ARG A 11 1.20 5.41 -2.91
N CYS A 12 0.14 5.45 -3.71
CA CYS A 12 0.19 5.01 -5.09
C CYS A 12 1.12 5.94 -5.90
N PRO A 13 2.05 5.41 -6.69
CA PRO A 13 2.94 6.25 -7.51
C PRO A 13 2.22 6.97 -8.66
N HIS A 14 0.99 6.56 -9.00
CA HIS A 14 0.24 7.13 -10.11
C HIS A 14 -0.73 8.24 -9.70
N CYS A 15 -1.41 8.08 -8.56
CA CYS A 15 -2.48 8.98 -8.14
C CYS A 15 -2.34 9.47 -6.70
N GLU A 16 -1.20 9.20 -6.04
CA GLU A 16 -0.86 9.61 -4.67
C GLU A 16 -1.84 9.16 -3.57
N THR A 17 -2.84 8.34 -3.92
CA THR A 17 -3.82 7.82 -2.97
C THR A 17 -3.18 6.81 -2.01
N THR A 18 -3.75 6.68 -0.82
CA THR A 18 -3.30 5.68 0.16
C THR A 18 -3.54 4.28 -0.39
N LEU A 19 -2.48 3.48 -0.50
CA LEU A 19 -2.56 2.09 -0.90
C LEU A 19 -3.18 1.26 0.22
N SER A 20 -4.07 0.37 -0.18
CA SER A 20 -4.62 -0.67 0.68
C SER A 20 -3.71 -1.88 0.63
N ASN A 21 -3.40 -2.47 1.79
CA ASN A 21 -2.70 -3.74 1.82
C ASN A 21 -3.73 -4.88 1.87
N VAL A 22 -3.79 -5.68 0.82
CA VAL A 22 -4.63 -6.88 0.74
C VAL A 22 -3.71 -8.09 0.65
N GLN A 23 -3.70 -8.93 1.69
CA GLN A 23 -2.91 -10.17 1.75
C GLN A 23 -1.38 -9.97 1.57
N GLY A 24 -0.85 -8.82 1.99
CA GLY A 24 0.57 -8.48 1.80
C GLY A 24 0.86 -7.72 0.50
N VAL A 25 -0.12 -7.62 -0.40
CA VAL A 25 0.01 -6.90 -1.68
C VAL A 25 -0.54 -5.48 -1.53
N ALA A 26 0.25 -4.48 -1.91
CA ALA A 26 -0.23 -3.10 -1.92
C ALA A 26 -1.06 -2.84 -3.19
N THR A 27 -2.30 -2.41 -3.03
CA THR A 27 -3.24 -2.18 -4.12
C THR A 27 -3.84 -0.78 -4.02
N CYS A 28 -4.07 -0.16 -5.18
CA CYS A 28 -4.72 1.13 -5.30
C CYS A 28 -6.15 0.92 -5.77
N ALA A 29 -7.14 1.32 -4.96
CA ALA A 29 -8.55 1.25 -5.35
C ALA A 29 -8.93 2.26 -6.45
N GLU A 30 -8.23 3.40 -6.54
CA GLU A 30 -8.56 4.47 -7.48
C GLU A 30 -8.15 4.18 -8.93
N CYS A 31 -6.92 3.70 -9.14
CA CYS A 31 -6.37 3.42 -10.48
C CYS A 31 -6.12 1.93 -10.76
N THR A 32 -6.55 1.04 -9.87
CA THR A 32 -6.37 -0.42 -9.98
C THR A 32 -4.89 -0.84 -10.08
N TRP A 33 -3.97 -0.01 -9.57
CA TRP A 33 -2.55 -0.34 -9.50
C TRP A 33 -2.31 -1.42 -8.44
N THR A 34 -1.41 -2.36 -8.70
CA THR A 34 -1.10 -3.47 -7.80
C THR A 34 0.40 -3.69 -7.75
N ASP A 35 0.97 -3.78 -6.54
CA ASP A 35 2.38 -4.09 -6.26
C ASP A 35 2.62 -5.60 -6.48
N GLY A 36 2.53 -6.04 -7.74
CA GLY A 36 2.56 -7.45 -8.14
C GLY A 36 3.94 -7.98 -8.55
N GLU A 37 5.00 -7.22 -8.30
CA GLU A 37 6.32 -7.49 -8.87
C GLU A 37 7.41 -7.54 -7.79
N ARG A 38 7.47 -8.66 -7.05
CA ARG A 38 8.62 -9.60 -7.11
C ARG A 38 8.39 -10.89 -6.33
#